data_AF-A0A1J9ZVL7-F1
#
_entry.id   AF-A0A1J9ZVL7-F1
#
_cell.length_a   1.000
_cell.length_b   1.000
_cell.length_c   1.000
_cell.angle_alpha   90.00
_cell.angle_beta   90.00
_cell.angle_gamma   90.00
#
_symmetry.space_group_name_H-M   'P 1'
#
loop_
_entity.id
_entity.type
_entity.pdbx_description
1 polymer ?
#
loop_
_entity_poly.entity_id
_entity_poly.type
_entity_poly.pdbx_seq_one_letter_code
_entity_poly.pdbx_strand_id
1 'polypeptide(L)' 'MDLYRFEAVLENSIVPIVVVAESEEKAFKMAEIELEKHFLPLPEVKEIALFEKKKIRKSAAFVIHE' A
#
# COMPACT_ATOMS: atom_id res chain seq x y z
N MET A 1 0.48 -1.57 -16.00
CA MET A 1 -0.13 -1.60 -14.66
C MET A 1 0.55 -2.68 -13.87
N ASP A 2 0.92 -2.34 -12.65
CA ASP A 2 1.57 -3.25 -11.70
C ASP A 2 0.71 -3.29 -10.43
N LEU A 3 0.79 -4.40 -9.72
CA LEU A 3 0.24 -4.59 -8.38
C LEU A 3 1.35 -4.27 -7.38
N TYR A 4 1.05 -3.40 -6.41
CA TYR A 4 1.95 -2.91 -5.39
C TYR A 4 1.41 -3.28 -4.01
N ARG A 5 2.26 -3.78 -3.12
CA ARG A 5 1.99 -3.94 -1.69
C ARG A 5 2.88 -2.95 -0.97
N PHE A 6 2.27 -2.02 -0.26
CA PHE A 6 2.92 -1.14 0.70
C PHE A 6 2.71 -1.65 2.11
N GLU A 7 3.60 -1.25 3.01
CA GLU A 7 3.40 -1.37 4.45
C GLU A 7 3.47 0.02 5.06
N ALA A 8 2.38 0.41 5.72
CA ALA A 8 2.34 1.60 6.55
C ALA A 8 2.64 1.21 8.00
N VAL A 9 3.74 1.72 8.53
CA VAL A 9 4.08 1.60 9.96
C VAL A 9 3.35 2.72 10.69
N LEU A 10 2.28 2.35 11.40
CA LEU A 10 1.57 3.25 12.30
C LEU A 10 2.17 3.13 13.72
N GLU A 11 1.73 3.99 14.63
CA GLU A 11 2.22 3.97 16.01
C GLU A 11 2.12 2.59 16.68
N ASN A 12 1.00 1.89 16.48
CA ASN A 12 0.64 0.65 17.20
C ASN A 12 0.44 -0.58 16.29
N SER A 13 0.63 -0.44 14.97
CA SER A 13 0.36 -1.55 14.03
C SER A 13 1.07 -1.34 12.69
N ILE A 14 1.21 -2.42 11.91
CA ILE A 14 1.63 -2.37 10.52
C ILE A 14 0.42 -2.69 9.65
N VAL A 15 0.14 -1.83 8.68
CA VAL A 15 -1.03 -1.98 7.81
C VAL A 15 -0.56 -2.24 6.38
N PRO A 16 -0.86 -3.42 5.81
CA PRO A 16 -0.58 -3.67 4.40
C PRO A 16 -1.60 -2.93 3.52
N ILE A 17 -1.13 -2.24 2.49
CA ILE A 17 -1.98 -1.52 1.53
C ILE A 17 -1.67 -2.07 0.14
N VAL A 18 -2.70 -2.57 -0.57
CA VAL A 18 -2.54 -3.14 -1.90
C VAL A 18 -3.13 -2.19 -2.94
N VAL A 19 -2.30 -1.81 -3.92
CA VAL A 19 -2.66 -0.83 -4.95
C VAL A 19 -2.37 -1.38 -6.33
N VAL A 20 -3.25 -1.14 -7.29
CA VAL A 20 -2.96 -1.32 -8.71
C VAL A 20 -2.75 0.05 -9.33
N ALA A 21 -1.60 0.27 -9.97
CA ALA A 21 -1.30 1.56 -10.60
C ALA A 21 -0.41 1.41 -11.85
N GLU A 22 -0.32 2.49 -12.62
CA GLU A 22 0.52 2.55 -13.83
C GLU A 22 1.99 2.90 -13.53
N SER A 23 2.25 3.54 -12.39
CA SER A 23 3.59 3.92 -11.93
C SER A 23 3.67 3.84 -10.40
N GLU A 24 4.89 3.79 -9.87
CA GLU A 24 5.14 3.80 -8.42
C GLU A 24 4.64 5.09 -7.77
N GLU A 25 4.86 6.25 -8.40
CA GLU A 25 4.39 7.54 -7.89
C GLU A 25 2.86 7.57 -7.72
N LYS A 26 2.11 7.07 -8.72
CA LYS A 26 0.65 6.94 -8.62
C LYS A 26 0.24 5.94 -7.54
N ALA A 27 1.02 4.88 -7.35
CA ALA A 27 0.76 3.85 -6.35
C ALA A 27 0.91 4.38 -4.92
N PHE A 28 2.01 5.10 -4.65
CA PHE A 28 2.25 5.75 -3.36
C PHE A 28 1.15 6.75 -3.02
N LYS A 29 0.83 7.67 -3.94
CA LYS A 29 -0.24 8.66 -3.72
C LYS A 29 -1.60 8.00 -3.43
N MET A 30 -1.91 6.91 -4.13
CA MET A 30 -3.15 6.17 -3.88
C MET A 30 -3.12 5.45 -2.52
N ALA A 31 -1.98 4.90 -2.12
CA ALA A 31 -1.82 4.26 -0.82
C ALA A 31 -2.05 5.24 0.33
N GLU A 32 -1.50 6.46 0.25
CA GLU A 32 -1.71 7.54 1.23
C GLU A 32 -3.20 7.93 1.32
N ILE A 33 -3.84 8.18 0.17
CA ILE A 33 -5.27 8.54 0.12
C ILE A 33 -6.14 7.44 0.74
N GLU A 34 -5.84 6.18 0.46
CA GLU A 34 -6.65 5.07 0.97
C GLU A 34 -6.41 4.86 2.48
N LEU A 35 -5.19 5.06 2.96
CA LEU A 35 -4.85 5.01 4.38
C LEU A 35 -5.59 6.12 5.17
N GLU A 36 -5.56 7.36 4.66
CA GLU A 36 -6.30 8.51 5.22
C GLU A 36 -7.81 8.27 5.28
N LYS A 37 -8.39 7.66 4.25
CA LYS A 37 -9.83 7.36 4.22
C LYS A 37 -10.20 6.25 5.21
N HIS A 38 -9.35 5.23 5.32
CA HIS A 38 -9.61 4.09 6.20
C HIS A 38 -9.55 4.50 7.67
N PHE A 39 -8.55 5.30 8.04
CA PHE A 39 -8.36 5.74 9.41
C PHE A 39 -8.74 7.22 9.57
N LEU A 40 -9.88 7.45 10.22
CA LEU A 40 -10.37 8.79 10.54
C LEU A 40 -10.64 8.91 12.06
N PRO A 41 -9.84 9.70 12.80
CA PRO A 41 -8.65 10.44 12.33
C PRO A 41 -7.49 9.50 11.97
N LEU A 42 -6.62 9.93 11.06
CA LEU A 42 -5.42 9.19 10.68
C LEU A 42 -4.44 9.18 11.89
N PRO A 43 -4.02 8.00 12.39
CA PRO A 43 -2.96 7.89 13.40
C PRO A 43 -1.62 8.42 12.89
N GLU A 44 -0.65 8.58 13.79
CA GLU A 44 0.71 8.93 13.38
C GLU A 44 1.30 7.85 12.47
N VAL A 45 1.57 8.23 11.21
CA VAL A 45 2.25 7.40 10.22
C VAL A 45 3.75 7.63 10.34
N LYS A 46 4.49 6.61 10.77
CA LYS A 46 5.95 6.67 10.89
C LYS A 46 6.63 6.48 9.55
N GLU A 47 6.12 5.55 8.74
CA GLU A 47 6.71 5.19 7.46
C GLU A 47 5.65 4.57 6.54
N ILE A 48 5.77 4.81 5.23
CA ILE A 48 5.12 4.01 4.20
C ILE A 48 6.20 3.52 3.25
N ALA A 49 6.37 2.21 3.16
CA ALA A 49 7.39 1.60 2.32
C ALA A 49 6.76 0.69 1.26
N LEU A 50 7.33 0.69 0.05
CA LEU A 50 6.98 -0.28 -0.97
C LEU A 50 7.60 -1.64 -0.59
N PHE A 51 6.76 -2.59 -0.21
CA PHE A 51 7.19 -3.92 0.23
C PHE A 51 7.36 -4.89 -0.95
N GLU A 52 6.39 -4.93 -1.86
CA GLU A 52 6.45 -5.82 -3.02
C GLU A 52 5.80 -5.19 -4.27
N LYS A 53 6.37 -5.46 -5.44
CA LYS A 53 5.83 -5.02 -6.75
C LYS A 53 5.78 -6.21 -7.72
N LYS A 54 4.63 -6.40 -8.37
CA LYS A 54 4.44 -7.42 -9.41
C LYS A 54 3.82 -6.83 -10.66
N LYS A 55 4.42 -7.10 -11.81
CA LYS A 55 3.84 -6.72 -13.10
C LYS A 55 2.61 -7.55 -13.41
N ILE A 56 1.49 -6.89 -13.69
CA ILE A 56 0.25 -7.57 -14.10
C ILE A 56 0.42 -7.96 -15.57
N ARG A 57 0.53 -9.26 -15.83
CA ARG A 57 0.49 -9.83 -17.19
C ARG A 57 -0.94 -10.30 -17.50
N LYS A 58 -1.26 -11.57 -17.22
CA LYS A 58 -2.63 -12.10 -17.27
C LYS A 58 -3.33 -12.03 -15.91
N SER A 59 -2.57 -12.26 -14.84
CA SER A 59 -2.98 -12.13 -13.44
C SER A 59 -1.75 -11.84 -12.58
N ALA A 60 -1.96 -11.35 -11.36
CA ALA A 60 -0.94 -11.16 -10.33
C ALA A 60 -1.60 -11.28 -8.95
N ALA A 61 -0.84 -11.68 -7.93
CA ALA A 61 -1.33 -11.81 -6.57
C ALA A 61 -0.20 -11.65 -5.54
N PHE A 62 -0.58 -11.27 -4.34
CA PHE A 62 0.24 -11.28 -3.14
C PHE A 62 -0.41 -12.19 -2.08
N VAL A 63 0.42 -12.80 -1.24
CA VAL A 63 -0.03 -13.36 0.03
C VAL A 63 0.15 -12.27 1.08
N ILE A 64 -0.88 -12.03 1.89
CA ILE A 64 -0.83 -11.13 3.04
C ILE A 64 -0.83 -12.03 4.28
N HIS A 65 0.20 -11.87 5.12
CA HIS A 65 0.34 -12.55 6.40
C HIS A 65 0.88 -11.52 7.40
N GLU A 66 0.37 -11.60 8.64
CA GLU A 66 0.72 -10.74 9.78
C GLU A 66 1.98 -11.20 10.50
#